data_AF-A0A968NXY7-F1
#
_entry.id   AF-A0A968NXY7-F1
#
_cell.length_a   1.000
_cell.length_b   1.000
_cell.length_c   1.000
_cell.angle_alpha   90.00
_cell.angle_beta   90.00
_cell.angle_gamma   90.00
#
_symmetry.space_group_name_H-M   'P 1'
#
loop_
_entity.id
_entity.type
_entity.pdbx_description
1 polymer ?
#
loop_
_entity_poly.entity_id
_entity_poly.type
_entity_poly.pdbx_seq_one_letter_code
_entity_poly.pdbx_strand_id
1 'polypeptide(L)' 'MSYPKRSRGVALGEMRIMSTPETVQAVMEGFVDGILILTKYGGWVQANTTAQRLCRQLTPKSAANLDKPIVPKAIWGS' A
#
# COMPACT_ATOMS: atom_id res chain seq x y z
N MET A 1 -48.18 -20.24 -31.96
CA MET A 1 -47.19 -19.50 -31.16
C MET A 1 -45.83 -20.12 -31.36
N SER A 2 -44.89 -19.36 -31.93
CA SER A 2 -43.49 -19.78 -32.14
C SER A 2 -42.62 -19.03 -31.14
N TYR A 3 -41.87 -19.75 -30.30
CA TYR A 3 -40.87 -19.15 -29.42
C TYR A 3 -39.54 -19.04 -30.18
N PRO A 4 -38.77 -17.95 -30.00
CA PRO A 4 -37.34 -18.04 -30.14
C PRO A 4 -36.63 -18.00 -28.79
N LYS A 5 -35.57 -18.80 -28.74
CA LYS A 5 -34.61 -19.03 -27.67
C LYS A 5 -33.80 -17.77 -27.34
N ARG A 6 -33.36 -17.61 -26.08
CA ARG A 6 -31.98 -17.17 -25.81
C ARG A 6 -31.49 -17.59 -24.42
N SER A 7 -30.55 -18.52 -24.43
CA SER A 7 -29.71 -18.86 -23.28
C SER A 7 -28.61 -17.83 -23.08
N ARG A 8 -28.12 -17.80 -21.83
CA ARG A 8 -26.79 -17.39 -21.36
C ARG A 8 -26.58 -15.93 -20.98
N GLY A 9 -26.14 -15.79 -19.73
CA GLY A 9 -25.18 -14.78 -19.31
C GLY A 9 -25.65 -13.93 -18.15
N VAL A 10 -25.61 -14.46 -16.92
CA VAL A 10 -25.39 -13.58 -15.76
C VAL A 10 -24.00 -12.99 -15.95
N ALA A 11 -23.93 -11.77 -16.47
CA ALA A 11 -22.72 -10.98 -16.39
C ALA A 11 -22.50 -10.70 -14.90
N LEU A 12 -21.62 -11.48 -14.28
CA LEU A 12 -20.93 -11.06 -13.06
C LEU A 12 -20.25 -9.75 -13.43
N GLY A 13 -20.86 -8.64 -13.03
CA GLY A 13 -20.28 -7.31 -13.17
C GLY A 13 -18.92 -7.36 -12.52
N GLU A 14 -17.87 -7.16 -13.31
CA GLU A 14 -16.52 -7.00 -12.80
C GLU A 14 -16.55 -5.86 -11.79
N MET A 15 -16.42 -6.21 -10.51
CA MET A 15 -16.28 -5.24 -9.44
C MET A 15 -14.94 -4.55 -9.63
N ARG A 16 -14.92 -3.51 -10.46
CA ARG A 16 -13.78 -2.62 -10.59
C ARG A 16 -13.63 -1.91 -9.26
N ILE A 17 -12.69 -2.38 -8.45
CA ILE A 17 -12.24 -1.65 -7.27
C ILE A 17 -11.50 -0.42 -7.81
N MET A 18 -12.23 0.70 -7.94
CA MET A 18 -11.59 2.00 -8.03
C MET A 18 -11.04 2.31 -6.65
N SER A 19 -9.81 1.88 -6.39
CA SER A 19 -9.13 2.18 -5.13
C SER A 19 -8.78 3.66 -5.13
N THR A 20 -9.52 4.45 -4.36
CA THR A 20 -9.08 5.81 -4.05
C THR A 20 -7.81 5.72 -3.17
N PRO A 21 -6.95 6.75 -3.15
CA PRO A 21 -5.73 6.75 -2.32
C PRO A 21 -6.00 6.40 -0.84
N GLU A 22 -7.17 6.81 -0.33
CA GLU A 22 -7.62 6.53 1.03
C GLU A 22 -7.92 5.04 1.23
N THR A 23 -8.43 4.37 0.20
CA THR A 23 -8.71 2.92 0.23
C THR A 23 -7.40 2.12 0.30
N VAL A 24 -6.37 2.57 -0.42
CA VAL A 24 -5.04 1.93 -0.39
C VAL A 24 -4.42 2.05 1.01
N GLN A 25 -4.48 3.23 1.63
CA GLN A 25 -3.98 3.38 3.00
C GLN A 25 -4.77 2.47 3.97
N ALA A 26 -6.10 2.42 3.88
CA ALA A 26 -6.91 1.58 4.74
C ALA A 26 -6.58 0.08 4.60
N VAL A 27 -6.36 -0.39 3.36
CA VAL A 27 -5.90 -1.76 3.10
C VAL A 27 -4.51 -1.98 3.71
N MET A 28 -3.59 -1.03 3.54
CA MET A 28 -2.24 -1.12 4.10
C MET A 28 -2.25 -1.15 5.64
N GLU A 29 -3.15 -0.44 6.31
CA GLU A 29 -3.27 -0.49 7.78
C GLU A 29 -3.77 -1.84 8.31
N GLY A 30 -4.40 -2.67 7.46
CA GLY A 30 -4.80 -4.03 7.83
C GLY A 30 -3.64 -5.01 7.99
N PHE A 31 -2.43 -4.65 7.53
CA PHE A 31 -1.25 -5.52 7.60
C PHE A 31 -0.45 -5.34 8.87
N VAL A 32 -0.28 -6.44 9.62
CA VAL A 32 0.42 -6.47 10.91
C VAL A 32 1.93 -6.24 10.75
N ASP A 33 2.56 -6.75 9.69
CA ASP A 33 4.03 -6.73 9.54
C ASP A 33 4.59 -5.37 9.08
N GLY A 34 3.73 -4.42 8.74
CA GLY A 34 4.12 -3.11 8.22
C GLY A 34 4.42 -3.14 6.73
N ILE A 35 3.84 -2.21 5.98
CA ILE A 35 4.12 -2.04 4.54
C ILE A 35 4.78 -0.70 4.31
N LEU A 36 5.93 -0.74 3.63
CA LEU A 36 6.66 0.41 3.17
C LEU A 36 6.86 0.38 1.65
N ILE A 37 6.43 1.44 0.96
CA ILE A 37 6.56 1.61 -0.48
C ILE A 37 7.62 2.67 -0.76
N LEU A 38 8.62 2.28 -1.56
CA LEU A 38 9.77 3.11 -1.91
C LEU A 38 9.87 3.32 -3.41
N THR A 39 10.49 4.42 -3.81
CA THR A 39 11.01 4.58 -5.16
C THR A 39 12.25 3.70 -5.33
N LYS A 40 12.65 3.45 -6.58
CA LYS A 40 13.90 2.75 -6.91
C LYS A 40 15.17 3.45 -6.39
N TYR A 41 15.05 4.70 -5.94
CA TYR A 41 16.13 5.48 -5.35
C TYR A 41 16.06 5.51 -3.81
N GLY A 42 15.17 4.73 -3.20
CA GLY A 42 14.99 4.66 -1.75
C GLY A 42 14.14 5.80 -1.16
N GLY A 43 13.47 6.61 -1.99
CA GLY A 43 12.57 7.66 -1.50
C GLY A 43 11.25 7.08 -0.98
N TRP A 44 10.76 7.57 0.16
CA TRP A 44 9.44 7.18 0.69
C TRP A 44 8.31 7.63 -0.22
N VAL A 45 7.45 6.69 -0.61
CA VAL A 45 6.20 6.96 -1.31
C VAL A 45 5.03 6.87 -0.35
N GLN A 46 4.93 5.77 0.39
CA GLN A 46 3.84 5.51 1.32
C GLN A 46 4.25 4.50 2.38
N ALA A 47 3.68 4.60 3.58
CA ALA A 47 3.90 3.64 4.65
C ALA A 47 2.65 3.53 5.52
N ASN A 48 2.34 2.32 5.99
CA ASN A 48 1.34 2.16 7.04
C ASN A 48 1.91 2.53 8.43
N THR A 49 1.04 2.63 9.43
CA THR A 49 1.43 3.04 10.78
C THR A 49 2.54 2.15 11.36
N THR A 50 2.45 0.84 11.16
CA THR A 50 3.46 -0.10 11.68
C THR A 50 4.83 0.12 11.03
N ALA A 51 4.90 0.26 9.71
CA ALA A 51 6.14 0.52 9.00
C ALA A 51 6.76 1.86 9.41
N GLN A 52 5.95 2.90 9.62
CA GLN A 52 6.45 4.18 10.13
C GLN A 52 7.08 4.05 11.52
N ARG A 53 6.45 3.28 12.42
CA ARG A 53 6.98 3.02 13.76
C ARG A 53 8.29 2.25 13.72
N LEU A 54 8.37 1.19 12.91
CA LEU A 54 9.60 0.41 12.71
C LEU A 54 10.72 1.29 12.15
N CYS A 55 10.42 2.13 11.16
CA CYS A 55 11.41 3.05 10.62
C CYS A 55 11.93 4.04 11.68
N ARG A 56 11.06 4.57 12.55
CA ARG A 56 11.48 5.44 13.67
C ARG A 56 12.34 4.71 14.70
N GLN A 57 12.07 3.44 14.98
CA GLN A 57 12.85 2.63 15.93
C GLN A 57 14.23 2.26 15.38
N LEU A 58 14.32 1.99 14.08
CA LEU A 58 15.55 1.62 13.39
C LEU A 58 16.40 2.83 13.00
N THR A 59 15.82 4.03 12.99
CA THR A 59 16.56 5.27 12.71
C THR A 59 17.29 5.76 13.97
N PRO A 60 18.60 6.01 13.90
CA PRO A 60 19.34 6.59 15.02
C PRO A 60 18.73 7.92 15.47
N LYS A 61 18.71 8.19 16.78
CA LYS A 61 18.15 9.44 17.34
C LYS A 61 18.75 10.72 16.74
N SER A 62 19.98 10.66 16.23
CA SER A 62 20.65 11.79 15.56
C SER A 62 20.05 12.14 14.19
N ALA A 63 19.35 11.20 13.54
CA ALA A 63 18.70 11.39 12.24
C ALA A 63 17.18 11.60 12.34
N ALA A 64 16.61 11.54 13.56
CA ALA A 64 15.17 11.68 13.80
C ALA A 64 14.63 13.12 13.59
N ASN A 65 15.50 14.12 13.49
CA ASN A 65 15.15 15.53 13.27
C ASN A 65 15.17 15.95 11.80
N LEU A 66 15.32 15.00 10.87
CA LEU A 66 15.25 15.30 9.45
C LEU A 66 13.77 15.36 9.05
N ASP A 67 13.34 16.50 8.51
CA ASP A 67 11.98 16.75 8.00
C ASP A 67 11.57 15.79 6.87
N LYS A 68 12.50 14.97 6.38
CA LYS A 68 12.26 13.94 5.39
C LYS A 68 12.23 12.57 6.05
N PRO A 69 11.23 11.74 5.74
CA PRO A 69 11.25 10.37 6.18
C PRO A 69 12.44 9.63 5.59
N ILE A 70 13.34 9.20 6.46
CA ILE A 70 14.55 8.46 6.10
C ILE A 70 14.24 6.98 6.24
N VAL A 71 14.54 6.22 5.18
CA VAL A 71 14.52 4.76 5.26
C VAL A 71 15.77 4.31 6.01
N PRO A 72 15.64 3.56 7.11
CA PRO A 72 16.79 2.99 7.80
C PRO A 72 17.65 2.15 6.84
N LYS A 73 18.99 2.26 6.95
CA LYS A 73 19.94 1.45 6.16
C LYS A 73 19.73 -0.07 6.31
N ALA A 74 19.16 -0.50 7.42
CA ALA A 74 18.80 -1.90 7.66
C ALA A 74 17.69 -2.41 6.71
N ILE A 75 16.86 -1.50 6.19
CA ILE A 75 15.76 -1.80 5.26
C ILE A 75 16.21 -1.54 3.83
N TRP A 76 16.79 -0.35 3.58
CA TRP A 76 17.31 0.01 2.27
C TRP A 76 18.83 -0.02 2.33
N GLY A 77 19.37 -1.19 1.98
CA GLY A 77 20.80 -1.41 1.84
C GLY A 77 21.38 -0.42 0.85
N SER A 78 22.43 0.28 1.32
CA SER A 78 23.32 1.21 0.61
C SER A 78 23.28 1.18 -0.92
#